data_AF-A0A7J7L1V0-F1
#
_entry.id   AF-A0A7J7L1V0-F1
#
_cell.length_a   1.000
_cell.length_b   1.000
_cell.length_c   1.000
_cell.angle_alpha   90.00
_cell.angle_beta   90.00
_cell.angle_gamma   90.00
#
_symmetry.space_group_name_H-M   'P 1'
#
loop_
_entity.id
_entity.type
_entity.pdbx_description
1 polymer ?
#
loop_
_entity_poly.entity_id
_entity_poly.type
_entity_poly.pdbx_seq_one_letter_code
_entity_poly.pdbx_strand_id
1 'polypeptide(L)'
;MNPNVKINVQEFDGKIDADGFIDWLNRVDRVLAFKICGDSCAITLMETKLTGYALNWWEGVQQLRVASGGDYITDWGTMRQKLMACFRSGNYEEESFAKLQNHRQTRIQTLDEYVSDFYLFSSRVLSESEARRISRFIAFVLALSIAADSFFFLFFCFTFDRDDITLIDPLNTFTGIEKYKLIFWALRFHGRILFREISLEVFRVWQPSENVILIRWNLRGVPRVPWEAKGQFQGTSRYKLDRKGKIYEHKIDNLAFNFPRTLRPSASVLDLVTACPASPNPTFMWGPTDTYSSPWLEFYRAVTTTVDAEENLVGQQGFVTCS
;
A
#
# COMPACT_ATOMS: atom_id res chain seq x y z
N MET A 1 31.58 -18.80 20.33
CA MET A 1 30.53 -17.81 20.67
C MET A 1 31.05 -16.98 21.83
N ASN A 2 30.95 -15.65 21.76
CA ASN A 2 31.48 -14.76 22.80
C ASN A 2 30.52 -14.78 24.01
N PRO A 3 30.94 -15.27 25.20
CA PRO A 3 30.03 -15.55 26.33
C PRO A 3 29.48 -14.30 27.06
N ASN A 4 29.82 -13.08 26.61
CA ASN A 4 29.54 -11.85 27.36
C ASN A 4 28.53 -10.87 26.72
N VAL A 5 27.69 -11.32 25.78
CA VAL A 5 26.59 -10.46 25.29
C VAL A 5 25.51 -10.39 26.37
N LYS A 6 25.50 -9.32 27.17
CA LYS A 6 24.41 -9.00 28.10
C LYS A 6 23.16 -8.59 27.30
N ILE A 7 22.37 -9.57 26.88
CA ILE A 7 21.07 -9.30 26.26
C ILE A 7 20.11 -8.84 27.36
N ASN A 8 19.80 -7.54 27.38
CA ASN A 8 18.83 -6.95 28.28
C ASN A 8 17.44 -6.95 27.63
N VAL A 9 16.47 -7.54 28.34
CA VAL A 9 15.04 -7.44 28.03
C VAL A 9 14.53 -6.19 28.76
N GLN A 10 13.76 -5.37 28.06
CA GLN A 10 13.14 -4.17 28.64
C GLN A 10 12.07 -4.58 29.67
N GLU A 11 11.84 -3.73 30.65
CA GLU A 11 10.74 -3.92 31.60
C GLU A 11 9.39 -3.67 30.93
N PHE A 12 8.33 -4.25 31.48
CA PHE A 12 6.96 -4.08 31.02
C PHE A 12 6.04 -3.76 32.19
N ASP A 13 5.46 -2.57 32.17
CA ASP A 13 4.60 -2.06 33.24
C ASP A 13 3.10 -2.30 33.00
N GLY A 14 2.73 -2.78 31.81
CA GLY A 14 1.35 -3.04 31.40
C GLY A 14 0.62 -1.86 30.76
N LYS A 15 1.29 -0.73 30.48
CA LYS A 15 0.64 0.49 29.96
C LYS A 15 0.80 0.73 28.47
N ILE A 16 1.73 0.04 27.81
CA ILE A 16 1.88 0.13 26.36
C ILE A 16 0.67 -0.50 25.66
N ASP A 17 0.44 -0.11 24.41
CA ASP A 17 -0.66 -0.65 23.62
C ASP A 17 -0.43 -2.13 23.27
N ALA A 18 -1.46 -2.78 22.75
CA ALA A 18 -1.42 -4.20 22.44
C ALA A 18 -0.30 -4.55 21.43
N ASP A 19 -0.02 -3.68 20.46
CA ASP A 19 1.10 -3.89 19.52
C ASP A 19 2.45 -3.84 20.23
N GLY A 20 2.67 -2.84 21.08
CA GLY A 20 3.88 -2.75 21.91
C GLY A 20 4.06 -3.97 22.81
N PHE A 21 2.98 -4.46 23.42
CA PHE A 21 3.00 -5.68 24.23
C PHE A 21 3.41 -6.92 23.41
N ILE A 22 2.83 -7.11 22.22
CA ILE A 22 3.18 -8.23 21.33
C ILE A 22 4.65 -8.16 20.90
N ASP A 23 5.13 -6.97 20.52
CA ASP A 23 6.52 -6.78 20.10
C ASP A 23 7.50 -7.04 21.27
N TRP A 24 7.14 -6.60 22.48
CA TRP A 24 7.88 -6.89 23.70
C TRP A 24 7.93 -8.39 24.00
N LEU A 25 6.79 -9.09 23.95
CA LEU A 25 6.70 -10.52 24.24
C LEU A 25 7.46 -11.36 23.21
N ASN A 26 7.38 -11.00 21.92
CA ASN A 26 8.17 -11.62 20.86
C ASN A 26 9.69 -11.44 21.10
N ARG A 27 10.10 -10.31 21.68
CA ARG A 27 11.50 -10.10 22.07
C ARG A 27 11.88 -11.01 23.23
N VAL A 28 11.03 -11.18 24.23
CA VAL A 28 11.23 -12.16 25.30
C VAL A 28 11.42 -13.57 24.72
N ASP A 29 10.51 -14.03 23.87
CA ASP A 29 10.56 -15.36 23.24
C ASP A 29 11.91 -15.59 22.52
N ARG A 30 12.40 -14.60 21.78
CA ARG A 30 13.73 -14.67 21.12
C ARG A 30 14.88 -14.79 22.11
N VAL A 31 14.83 -14.09 23.24
CA VAL A 31 15.87 -14.16 24.27
C VAL A 31 15.86 -15.50 24.99
N LEU A 32 14.67 -16.02 25.31
CA LEU A 32 14.51 -17.35 25.91
C LEU A 32 15.07 -18.44 24.99
N ALA A 33 14.75 -18.37 23.69
CA ALA A 33 15.27 -19.28 22.69
C ALA A 33 16.79 -19.17 22.53
N PHE A 34 17.34 -17.94 22.45
CA PHE A 34 18.78 -17.72 22.34
C PHE A 34 19.57 -18.24 23.54
N LYS A 35 19.02 -18.07 24.76
CA LYS A 35 19.67 -18.53 25.99
C LYS A 35 19.42 -20.00 26.31
N ILE A 36 18.59 -20.71 25.52
CA ILE A 36 18.15 -22.09 25.78
C ILE A 36 17.56 -22.18 27.20
N CYS A 37 16.68 -21.22 27.52
CA CYS A 37 16.10 -21.05 28.84
C CYS A 37 14.86 -21.97 28.96
N GLY A 38 14.91 -22.93 29.89
CA GLY A 38 13.74 -23.76 30.23
C GLY A 38 12.71 -22.99 31.08
N ASP A 39 11.60 -23.63 31.43
CA ASP A 39 10.44 -22.95 32.05
C ASP A 39 10.77 -22.18 33.32
N SER A 40 11.49 -22.80 34.27
CA SER A 40 11.88 -22.13 35.51
C SER A 40 12.69 -20.85 35.26
N CYS A 41 13.63 -20.92 34.31
CA CYS A 41 14.43 -19.76 33.91
C CYS A 41 13.55 -18.67 33.26
N ALA A 42 12.55 -19.05 32.46
CA ALA A 42 11.63 -18.13 31.79
C ALA A 42 10.70 -17.42 32.79
N ILE A 43 10.12 -18.16 33.72
CA ILE A 43 9.27 -17.60 34.79
C ILE A 43 10.06 -16.59 35.62
N THR A 44 11.26 -16.96 36.10
CA THR A 44 12.10 -16.04 36.89
C THR A 44 12.49 -14.81 36.09
N LEU A 45 12.85 -14.96 34.81
CA LEU A 45 13.12 -13.80 33.95
C LEU A 45 11.91 -12.88 33.89
N MET A 46 10.72 -13.43 33.69
CA MET A 46 9.52 -12.63 33.54
C MET A 46 9.11 -11.91 34.82
N GLU A 47 9.18 -12.58 35.96
CA GLU A 47 8.95 -11.95 37.27
C GLU A 47 9.91 -10.77 37.51
N THR A 48 11.14 -10.83 37.00
CA THR A 48 12.09 -9.70 37.10
C THR A 48 11.83 -8.57 36.09
N LYS A 49 11.04 -8.83 35.03
CA LYS A 49 10.80 -7.87 33.94
C LYS A 49 9.42 -7.27 33.95
N LEU A 50 8.45 -7.91 34.58
CA LEU A 50 7.17 -7.31 34.89
C LEU A 50 7.37 -6.28 36.00
N THR A 51 6.79 -5.09 35.83
CA THR A 51 6.81 -4.03 36.84
C THR A 51 5.42 -3.41 36.98
N GLY A 52 5.22 -2.58 38.00
CA GLY A 52 4.00 -1.79 38.17
C GLY A 52 2.71 -2.62 38.08
N TYR A 53 1.81 -2.25 37.17
CA TYR A 53 0.51 -2.91 37.02
C TYR A 53 0.65 -4.36 36.55
N ALA A 54 1.57 -4.63 35.62
CA ALA A 54 1.73 -5.98 35.06
C ALA A 54 2.23 -7.00 36.10
N LEU A 55 3.15 -6.59 36.98
CA LEU A 55 3.62 -7.44 38.07
C LEU A 55 2.50 -7.72 39.08
N ASN A 56 1.81 -6.69 39.54
CA ASN A 56 0.69 -6.83 40.49
C ASN A 56 -0.42 -7.75 39.95
N TRP A 57 -0.71 -7.63 38.64
CA TRP A 57 -1.66 -8.52 37.98
C TRP A 57 -1.18 -9.98 38.01
N TRP A 58 0.10 -10.24 37.68
CA TRP A 58 0.65 -11.59 37.66
C TRP A 58 0.63 -12.25 39.05
N GLU A 59 1.03 -11.52 40.09
CA GLU A 59 0.96 -11.99 41.47
C GLU A 59 -0.49 -12.33 41.87
N GLY A 60 -1.46 -11.49 41.47
CA GLY A 60 -2.89 -11.76 41.67
C GLY A 60 -3.36 -13.03 40.98
N VAL A 61 -2.91 -13.31 39.75
CA VAL A 61 -3.23 -14.55 39.02
C VAL A 61 -2.73 -15.79 39.78
N GLN A 62 -1.49 -15.74 40.31
CA GLN A 62 -0.92 -16.83 41.09
C GLN A 62 -1.69 -17.06 42.40
N GLN A 63 -2.00 -15.98 43.13
CA GLN A 63 -2.75 -16.06 44.39
C GLN A 63 -4.17 -16.62 44.20
N LEU A 64 -4.89 -16.16 43.18
CA LEU A 64 -6.23 -16.67 42.87
C LEU A 64 -6.23 -18.16 42.53
N ARG A 65 -5.19 -18.63 41.85
CA ARG A 65 -5.02 -20.06 41.52
C ARG A 65 -4.81 -20.91 42.77
N VAL A 66 -3.93 -20.45 43.67
CA VAL A 66 -3.69 -21.11 44.97
C VAL A 66 -4.94 -21.12 45.84
N ALA A 67 -5.66 -20.00 45.90
CA ALA A 67 -6.93 -19.92 46.62
C ALA A 67 -8.02 -20.86 46.06
N SER A 68 -7.94 -21.16 44.76
CA SER A 68 -8.82 -22.12 44.07
C SER A 68 -8.32 -23.59 44.17
N GLY A 69 -7.29 -23.86 44.96
CA GLY A 69 -6.75 -25.20 45.19
C GLY A 69 -5.78 -25.72 44.12
N GLY A 70 -5.29 -24.85 43.22
CA GLY A 70 -4.28 -25.20 42.22
C GLY A 70 -2.86 -24.79 42.62
N ASP A 71 -1.85 -25.42 42.02
CA ASP A 71 -0.44 -25.06 42.24
C ASP A 71 -0.03 -23.78 41.48
N TYR A 72 1.09 -23.17 41.88
CA TYR A 72 1.70 -22.07 41.15
C TYR A 72 2.00 -22.43 39.68
N ILE A 73 1.86 -21.46 38.78
CA ILE A 73 2.23 -21.65 37.37
C ILE A 73 3.76 -21.65 37.27
N THR A 74 4.33 -22.78 36.89
CA THR A 74 5.78 -22.97 36.71
C THR A 74 6.18 -23.20 35.25
N ASP A 75 5.21 -23.18 34.33
CA ASP A 75 5.36 -23.47 32.89
C ASP A 75 5.26 -22.16 32.06
N TRP A 76 6.22 -21.95 31.16
CA TRP A 76 6.28 -20.73 30.35
C TRP A 76 5.08 -20.61 29.41
N GLY A 77 4.67 -21.72 28.79
CA GLY A 77 3.54 -21.73 27.86
C GLY A 77 2.26 -21.20 28.51
N THR A 78 2.00 -21.61 29.74
CA THR A 78 0.84 -21.21 30.55
C THR A 78 0.92 -19.75 30.97
N MET A 79 2.09 -19.28 31.44
CA MET A 79 2.29 -17.86 31.75
C MET A 79 2.08 -16.98 30.51
N ARG A 80 2.66 -17.38 29.39
CA ARG A 80 2.54 -16.68 28.10
C ARG A 80 1.09 -16.58 27.64
N GLN A 81 0.32 -17.67 27.76
CA GLN A 81 -1.11 -17.65 27.44
C GLN A 81 -1.90 -16.68 28.32
N LYS A 82 -1.61 -16.62 29.62
CA LYS A 82 -2.26 -15.67 30.55
C LYS A 82 -1.90 -14.23 30.22
N LEU A 83 -0.63 -13.95 29.94
CA LEU A 83 -0.17 -12.62 29.52
C LEU A 83 -0.86 -12.18 28.23
N MET A 84 -0.91 -13.07 27.22
CA MET A 84 -1.65 -12.82 25.99
C MET A 84 -3.13 -12.52 26.27
N ALA A 85 -3.81 -13.30 27.10
CA ALA A 85 -5.22 -13.07 27.41
C ALA A 85 -5.49 -11.75 28.15
N CYS A 86 -4.53 -11.24 28.93
CA CYS A 86 -4.72 -10.02 29.70
C CYS A 86 -4.34 -8.75 28.94
N PHE A 87 -3.20 -8.77 28.24
CA PHE A 87 -2.61 -7.56 27.63
C PHE A 87 -2.84 -7.47 26.12
N ARG A 88 -3.29 -8.55 25.48
CA ARG A 88 -3.86 -8.46 24.13
C ARG A 88 -5.28 -7.91 24.26
N SER A 89 -5.60 -6.88 23.49
CA SER A 89 -6.98 -6.36 23.45
C SER A 89 -7.95 -7.45 22.97
N GLY A 90 -9.17 -7.51 23.53
CA GLY A 90 -10.18 -8.51 23.13
C GLY A 90 -10.60 -8.39 21.66
N ASN A 91 -10.42 -7.21 21.06
CA ASN A 91 -10.69 -6.89 19.66
C ASN A 91 -9.39 -6.72 18.83
N TYR A 92 -8.26 -7.28 19.30
CA TYR A 92 -6.94 -7.03 18.69
C TYR A 92 -6.87 -7.44 17.23
N GLU A 93 -7.59 -8.49 16.83
CA GLU A 93 -7.60 -8.95 15.44
C GLU A 93 -8.35 -7.97 14.54
N GLU A 94 -9.52 -7.49 14.97
CA GLU A 94 -10.25 -6.45 14.24
C GLU A 94 -9.45 -5.14 14.18
N GLU A 95 -8.80 -4.74 15.28
CA GLU A 95 -7.96 -3.55 15.33
C GLU A 95 -6.75 -3.66 14.40
N SER A 96 -6.05 -4.80 14.42
CA SER A 96 -4.90 -5.06 13.55
C SER A 96 -5.31 -5.04 12.07
N PHE A 97 -6.46 -5.65 11.76
CA PHE A 97 -7.01 -5.63 10.40
C PHE A 97 -7.43 -4.22 9.97
N ALA A 98 -8.05 -3.45 10.86
CA ALA A 98 -8.41 -2.06 10.61
C ALA A 98 -7.18 -1.18 10.39
N LYS A 99 -6.10 -1.37 11.18
CA LYS A 99 -4.81 -0.69 10.99
C LYS A 99 -4.25 -1.00 9.61
N LEU A 100 -4.20 -2.27 9.21
CA LEU A 100 -3.72 -2.70 7.90
C LEU A 100 -4.54 -2.07 6.75
N GLN A 101 -5.87 -2.11 6.83
CA GLN A 101 -6.75 -1.58 5.78
C GLN A 101 -6.67 -0.07 5.61
N ASN A 102 -6.50 0.65 6.73
CA ASN A 102 -6.47 2.10 6.76
C ASN A 102 -5.06 2.68 6.67
N HIS A 103 -4.01 1.85 6.62
CA HIS A 103 -2.65 2.32 6.48
C HIS A 103 -2.45 3.00 5.11
N ARG A 104 -1.96 4.25 5.14
CA ARG A 104 -1.68 5.08 3.96
C ARG A 104 -0.29 5.66 4.08
N GLN A 105 0.41 5.72 2.97
CA GLN A 105 1.72 6.38 2.93
C GLN A 105 1.53 7.87 3.21
N THR A 106 2.24 8.39 4.21
CA THR A 106 2.21 9.82 4.52
C THR A 106 3.17 10.59 3.61
N ARG A 107 2.97 11.91 3.46
CA ARG A 107 3.80 12.75 2.58
C ARG A 107 5.29 12.79 2.96
N ILE A 108 5.60 12.58 4.24
CA ILE A 108 6.96 12.65 4.79
C ILE A 108 7.60 11.28 5.01
N GLN A 109 6.82 10.19 4.89
CA GLN A 109 7.31 8.84 5.10
C GLN A 109 8.01 8.31 3.87
N THR A 110 9.21 7.77 4.06
CA THR A 110 9.97 7.11 3.00
C THR A 110 9.30 5.82 2.56
N LEU A 111 9.63 5.33 1.36
CA LEU A 111 9.10 4.05 0.87
C LEU A 111 9.51 2.88 1.79
N ASP A 112 10.74 2.90 2.31
CA ASP A 112 11.25 1.85 3.20
C ASP A 112 10.48 1.80 4.52
N GLU A 113 10.27 2.96 5.15
CA GLU A 113 9.45 3.08 6.36
C GLU A 113 8.02 2.59 6.12
N TYR A 114 7.39 3.00 5.01
CA TYR A 114 6.03 2.57 4.69
C TYR A 114 5.93 1.06 4.45
N VAL A 115 6.90 0.47 3.72
CA VAL A 115 6.93 -0.96 3.44
C VAL A 115 7.19 -1.76 4.73
N SER A 116 8.05 -1.25 5.61
CA SER A 116 8.30 -1.83 6.93
C SER A 116 7.04 -1.83 7.79
N ASP A 117 6.34 -0.69 7.88
CA ASP A 117 5.07 -0.57 8.59
C ASP A 117 4.02 -1.52 8.01
N PHE A 118 3.88 -1.55 6.68
CA PHE A 118 2.94 -2.43 6.01
C PHE A 118 3.25 -3.91 6.30
N TYR A 119 4.52 -4.30 6.30
CA TYR A 119 4.95 -5.66 6.68
C TYR A 119 4.60 -5.98 8.13
N LEU A 120 4.87 -5.06 9.04
CA LEU A 120 4.57 -5.24 10.45
C LEU A 120 3.07 -5.46 10.67
N PHE A 121 2.22 -4.61 10.09
CA PHE A 121 0.76 -4.76 10.18
C PHE A 121 0.27 -6.04 9.50
N SER A 122 0.83 -6.40 8.34
CA SER A 122 0.45 -7.61 7.61
C SER A 122 0.81 -8.88 8.38
N SER A 123 1.98 -8.92 9.01
CA SER A 123 2.48 -10.08 9.75
C SER A 123 1.62 -10.45 10.97
N ARG A 124 0.78 -9.51 11.44
CA ARG A 124 -0.15 -9.70 12.57
C ARG A 124 -1.46 -10.37 12.17
N VAL A 125 -1.80 -10.34 10.88
CA VAL A 125 -3.10 -10.82 10.37
C VAL A 125 -2.93 -11.93 9.33
N LEU A 126 -1.77 -12.01 8.68
CA LEU A 126 -1.48 -12.93 7.59
C LEU A 126 -0.31 -13.85 7.95
N SER A 127 -0.17 -14.96 7.23
CA SER A 127 1.02 -15.80 7.37
C SER A 127 2.29 -15.03 6.98
N GLU A 128 3.44 -15.43 7.54
CA GLU A 128 4.72 -14.74 7.28
C GLU A 128 5.07 -14.69 5.78
N SER A 129 4.76 -15.75 5.04
CA SER A 129 4.96 -15.82 3.59
C SER A 129 4.04 -14.84 2.84
N GLU A 130 2.77 -14.74 3.22
CA GLU A 130 1.81 -13.81 2.64
C GLU A 130 2.15 -12.36 2.95
N ALA A 131 2.44 -12.04 4.22
CA ALA A 131 2.82 -10.70 4.65
C ALA A 131 4.06 -10.22 3.89
N ARG A 132 5.11 -11.06 3.81
CA ARG A 132 6.32 -10.76 3.06
C ARG A 132 6.03 -10.52 1.57
N ARG A 133 5.18 -11.35 0.97
CA ARG A 133 4.83 -11.24 -0.45
C ARG A 133 4.06 -9.97 -0.74
N ILE A 134 3.04 -9.65 0.06
CA ILE A 134 2.20 -8.45 -0.12
C ILE A 134 3.02 -7.18 0.14
N SER A 135 3.86 -7.13 1.17
CA SER A 135 4.71 -5.95 1.42
C SER A 135 5.67 -5.67 0.28
N ARG A 136 6.31 -6.71 -0.26
CA ARG A 136 7.18 -6.56 -1.44
C ARG A 136 6.39 -6.15 -2.68
N PHE A 137 5.19 -6.67 -2.84
CA PHE A 137 4.30 -6.30 -3.94
C PHE A 137 3.82 -4.85 -3.85
N ILE A 138 3.55 -4.35 -2.64
CA ILE A 138 3.22 -2.95 -2.39
C ILE A 138 4.42 -2.05 -2.60
N ALA A 139 5.61 -2.48 -2.18
CA ALA A 139 6.86 -1.79 -2.50
C ALA A 139 7.02 -1.62 -4.01
N PHE A 140 6.74 -2.68 -4.78
CA PHE A 140 6.71 -2.64 -6.25
C PHE A 140 5.69 -1.63 -6.77
N VAL A 141 4.43 -1.69 -6.34
CA VAL A 141 3.36 -0.78 -6.83
C VAL A 141 3.63 0.68 -6.48
N LEU A 142 4.17 0.94 -5.29
CA LEU A 142 4.56 2.30 -4.90
C LEU A 142 5.84 2.75 -5.58
N ALA A 143 6.76 1.84 -5.92
CA ALA A 143 7.88 2.16 -6.81
C ALA A 143 7.39 2.49 -8.23
N LEU A 144 6.28 1.88 -8.71
CA LEU A 144 5.60 2.27 -9.94
C LEU A 144 4.91 3.66 -9.86
N SER A 145 4.77 4.25 -8.67
CA SER A 145 4.27 5.62 -8.51
C SER A 145 5.17 6.61 -9.25
N ILE A 146 4.54 7.57 -9.92
CA ILE A 146 5.19 8.60 -10.77
C ILE A 146 6.21 9.45 -9.97
N ALA A 147 6.16 9.38 -8.63
CA ALA A 147 7.04 10.09 -7.70
C ALA A 147 8.31 9.33 -7.26
N ALA A 148 8.43 8.00 -7.46
CA ALA A 148 9.59 7.24 -6.96
C ALA A 148 10.89 7.56 -7.73
N ASP A 149 12.08 7.19 -7.28
CA ASP A 149 13.33 7.33 -8.06
C ASP A 149 13.48 6.26 -9.14
N SER A 150 14.10 6.59 -10.28
CA SER A 150 14.15 5.71 -11.47
C SER A 150 14.93 4.40 -11.23
N PHE A 151 15.89 4.43 -10.30
CA PHE A 151 16.67 3.25 -9.91
C PHE A 151 15.84 2.24 -9.11
N PHE A 152 15.05 2.71 -8.14
CA PHE A 152 14.16 1.86 -7.33
C PHE A 152 13.07 1.20 -8.16
N PHE A 153 12.54 1.91 -9.16
CA PHE A 153 11.57 1.39 -10.13
C PHE A 153 12.13 0.18 -10.92
N LEU A 154 13.32 0.34 -11.53
CA LEU A 154 13.92 -0.74 -12.31
C LEU A 154 14.18 -1.98 -11.43
N PHE A 155 14.77 -1.78 -10.24
CA PHE A 155 15.14 -2.88 -9.35
C PHE A 155 13.94 -3.78 -8.99
N PHE A 156 12.79 -3.20 -8.68
CA PHE A 156 11.61 -4.00 -8.30
C PHE A 156 10.94 -4.69 -9.51
N CYS A 157 10.83 -4.04 -10.67
CA CYS A 157 10.29 -4.65 -11.91
C CYS A 157 11.02 -5.96 -12.29
N PHE A 158 12.35 -6.00 -12.21
CA PHE A 158 13.11 -7.20 -12.57
C PHE A 158 12.90 -8.39 -11.61
N THR A 159 12.40 -8.14 -10.40
CA THR A 159 12.24 -9.19 -9.37
C THR A 159 10.85 -9.81 -9.34
N PHE A 160 9.83 -9.08 -9.79
CA PHE A 160 8.42 -9.47 -9.63
C PHE A 160 7.75 -9.98 -10.89
N ASP A 161 8.22 -9.55 -12.06
CA ASP A 161 7.52 -9.82 -13.31
C ASP A 161 8.14 -10.99 -14.09
N ARG A 162 7.32 -11.58 -14.96
CA ARG A 162 7.74 -12.54 -15.97
C ARG A 162 7.88 -11.87 -17.33
N ASP A 163 8.66 -12.50 -18.21
CA ASP A 163 8.85 -12.00 -19.58
C ASP A 163 7.54 -11.96 -20.37
N ASP A 164 6.57 -12.81 -20.03
CA ASP A 164 5.25 -12.96 -20.67
C ASP A 164 4.13 -12.17 -19.98
N ILE A 165 4.45 -11.19 -19.12
CA ILE A 165 3.44 -10.38 -18.43
C ILE A 165 2.48 -9.71 -19.42
N THR A 166 1.18 -9.76 -19.12
CA THR A 166 0.14 -9.08 -19.89
C THR A 166 -0.47 -7.94 -19.09
N LEU A 167 -0.41 -6.72 -19.63
CA LEU A 167 -1.13 -5.56 -19.13
C LEU A 167 -2.46 -5.43 -19.89
N ILE A 168 -3.56 -5.35 -19.17
CA ILE A 168 -4.90 -5.19 -19.73
C ILE A 168 -5.51 -3.94 -19.10
N ASP A 169 -5.89 -2.96 -19.91
CA ASP A 169 -6.72 -1.84 -19.51
C ASP A 169 -8.03 -1.82 -20.34
N PRO A 170 -8.99 -0.93 -20.06
CA PRO A 170 -10.27 -0.92 -20.78
C PRO A 170 -10.17 -0.62 -22.28
N LEU A 171 -9.08 -0.03 -22.73
CA LEU A 171 -8.87 0.43 -24.11
C LEU A 171 -7.77 -0.35 -24.83
N ASN A 172 -6.84 -0.96 -24.10
CA ASN A 172 -5.65 -1.58 -24.65
C ASN A 172 -5.27 -2.89 -23.96
N THR A 173 -4.55 -3.74 -24.69
CA THR A 173 -3.93 -4.95 -24.14
C THR A 173 -2.51 -5.06 -24.71
N PHE A 174 -1.54 -5.20 -23.81
CA PHE A 174 -0.12 -5.31 -24.16
C PHE A 174 0.47 -6.54 -23.49
N THR A 175 1.39 -7.20 -24.18
CA THR A 175 2.06 -8.41 -23.66
C THR A 175 3.56 -8.27 -23.87
N GLY A 176 4.32 -8.72 -22.88
CA GLY A 176 5.78 -8.67 -22.87
C GLY A 176 6.31 -7.68 -21.85
N ILE A 177 7.36 -8.09 -21.13
CA ILE A 177 7.97 -7.28 -20.07
C ILE A 177 8.52 -5.94 -20.56
N GLU A 178 9.03 -5.88 -21.79
CA GLU A 178 9.56 -4.62 -22.35
C GLU A 178 8.44 -3.61 -22.62
N LYS A 179 7.33 -4.04 -23.22
CA LYS A 179 6.13 -3.19 -23.39
C LYS A 179 5.56 -2.74 -22.05
N TYR A 180 5.51 -3.66 -21.09
CA TYR A 180 5.08 -3.35 -19.72
C TYR A 180 5.93 -2.24 -19.11
N LYS A 181 7.26 -2.38 -19.13
CA LYS A 181 8.20 -1.36 -18.63
C LYS A 181 8.04 -0.03 -19.37
N LEU A 182 7.89 -0.06 -20.69
CA LEU A 182 7.76 1.14 -21.52
C LEU A 182 6.53 1.96 -21.12
N ILE A 183 5.37 1.31 -20.90
CA ILE A 183 4.13 2.00 -20.53
C ILE A 183 4.30 2.75 -19.21
N PHE A 184 4.82 2.08 -18.19
CA PHE A 184 5.04 2.73 -16.88
C PHE A 184 6.12 3.80 -16.94
N TRP A 185 7.17 3.61 -17.75
CA TRP A 185 8.16 4.64 -18.02
C TRP A 185 7.53 5.86 -18.70
N ALA A 186 6.70 5.67 -19.72
CA ALA A 186 6.03 6.74 -20.46
C ALA A 186 5.02 7.48 -19.57
N LEU A 187 4.21 6.76 -18.77
CA LEU A 187 3.32 7.34 -17.77
C LEU A 187 4.08 8.26 -16.80
N ARG A 188 5.25 7.82 -16.35
CA ARG A 188 6.12 8.58 -15.45
C ARG A 188 6.73 9.81 -16.15
N PHE A 189 7.23 9.65 -17.37
CA PHE A 189 7.84 10.72 -18.15
C PHE A 189 6.83 11.82 -18.47
N HIS A 190 5.71 11.46 -19.11
CA HIS A 190 4.65 12.40 -19.48
C HIS A 190 3.95 12.99 -18.27
N GLY A 191 3.82 12.22 -17.17
CA GLY A 191 3.27 12.71 -15.91
C GLY A 191 4.08 13.89 -15.35
N ARG A 192 5.42 13.82 -15.41
CA ARG A 192 6.29 14.92 -14.94
C ARG A 192 6.22 16.17 -15.82
N ILE A 193 6.05 15.97 -17.12
CA ILE A 193 5.96 17.06 -18.09
C ILE A 193 4.62 17.78 -17.97
N LEU A 194 3.51 17.03 -17.92
CA LEU A 194 2.17 17.61 -17.97
C LEU A 194 1.66 18.09 -16.61
N PHE A 195 2.19 17.58 -15.50
CA PHE A 195 1.71 17.90 -14.15
C PHE A 195 2.80 18.56 -13.29
N ARG A 196 2.37 19.59 -12.54
CA ARG A 196 3.20 20.21 -11.50
C ARG A 196 3.28 19.30 -10.28
N GLU A 197 2.16 18.67 -9.95
CA GLU A 197 2.03 17.70 -8.86
C GLU A 197 1.23 16.51 -9.38
N ILE A 198 1.74 15.29 -9.16
CA ILE A 198 1.05 14.05 -9.50
C ILE A 198 1.36 13.02 -8.42
N SER A 199 0.33 12.35 -7.92
CA SER A 199 0.44 11.43 -6.77
C SER A 199 -0.49 10.25 -6.94
N LEU A 200 0.00 9.04 -6.64
CA LEU A 200 -0.79 7.82 -6.58
C LEU A 200 -1.04 7.46 -5.12
N GLU A 201 -2.30 7.43 -4.71
CA GLU A 201 -2.70 6.97 -3.39
C GLU A 201 -3.24 5.55 -3.46
N VAL A 202 -2.70 4.66 -2.64
CA VAL A 202 -3.25 3.31 -2.47
C VAL A 202 -4.33 3.36 -1.37
N PHE A 203 -5.57 3.08 -1.73
CA PHE A 203 -6.70 3.01 -0.80
C PHE A 203 -6.88 1.65 -0.16
N ARG A 204 -6.55 0.56 -0.84
CA ARG A 204 -6.67 -0.77 -0.24
C ARG A 204 -5.86 -1.76 -1.02
N VAL A 205 -5.21 -2.67 -0.31
CA VAL A 205 -4.62 -3.88 -0.88
C VAL A 205 -5.31 -5.06 -0.23
N TRP A 206 -5.76 -6.02 -1.05
CA TRP A 206 -6.37 -7.24 -0.55
C TRP A 206 -6.11 -8.40 -1.50
N GLN A 207 -6.18 -9.61 -0.96
CA GLN A 207 -5.86 -10.85 -1.67
C GLN A 207 -7.08 -11.79 -1.58
N PRO A 208 -7.99 -11.79 -2.57
CA PRO A 208 -9.17 -12.66 -2.52
C PRO A 208 -8.86 -14.15 -2.73
N SER A 209 -7.68 -14.47 -3.27
CA SER A 209 -7.19 -15.84 -3.43
C SER A 209 -5.66 -15.84 -3.40
N GLU A 210 -5.05 -16.99 -3.14
CA GLU A 210 -3.59 -17.12 -3.04
C GLU A 210 -2.82 -16.56 -4.23
N ASN A 211 -3.40 -16.51 -5.43
CA ASN A 211 -2.72 -16.10 -6.65
C ASN A 211 -3.25 -14.81 -7.24
N VAL A 212 -4.02 -14.02 -6.47
CA VAL A 212 -4.57 -12.75 -6.95
C VAL A 212 -4.42 -11.67 -5.89
N ILE A 213 -3.79 -10.56 -6.24
CA ILE A 213 -3.77 -9.35 -5.41
C ILE A 213 -4.58 -8.27 -6.12
N LEU A 214 -5.39 -7.54 -5.37
CA LEU A 214 -6.10 -6.36 -5.85
C LEU A 214 -5.65 -5.13 -5.09
N ILE A 215 -5.59 -4.03 -5.83
CA ILE A 215 -5.27 -2.70 -5.31
C ILE A 215 -6.34 -1.72 -5.78
N ARG A 216 -6.99 -1.05 -4.84
CA ARG A 216 -7.80 0.14 -5.09
C ARG A 216 -6.90 1.36 -4.91
N TRP A 217 -6.89 2.24 -5.89
CA TRP A 217 -6.04 3.43 -5.87
C TRP A 217 -6.73 4.66 -6.43
N ASN A 218 -6.15 5.83 -6.14
CA ASN A 218 -6.55 7.13 -6.62
C ASN A 218 -5.33 7.91 -7.10
N LEU A 219 -5.27 8.17 -8.40
CA LEU A 219 -4.27 9.03 -9.02
C LEU A 219 -4.80 10.46 -9.01
N ARG A 220 -4.07 11.38 -8.39
CA ARG A 220 -4.38 12.82 -8.42
C ARG A 220 -3.31 13.58 -9.16
N GLY A 221 -3.70 14.60 -9.91
CA GLY A 221 -2.77 15.46 -10.62
C GLY A 221 -3.25 16.90 -10.73
N VAL A 222 -2.28 17.82 -10.66
CA VAL A 222 -2.42 19.25 -10.92
C VAL A 222 -1.65 19.57 -12.21
N PRO A 223 -2.32 19.82 -13.34
CA PRO A 223 -1.71 20.05 -14.64
C PRO A 223 -0.94 21.38 -14.66
N ARG A 224 0.06 21.48 -15.53
CA ARG A 224 0.88 22.69 -15.77
C ARG A 224 0.24 23.67 -16.76
N VAL A 225 -1.07 23.82 -16.70
CA VAL A 225 -1.82 24.73 -17.57
C VAL A 225 -2.15 26.04 -16.85
N PRO A 226 -2.43 27.15 -17.57
CA PRO A 226 -2.66 28.47 -16.96
C PRO A 226 -3.89 28.57 -16.03
N TRP A 227 -4.81 27.61 -16.09
CA TRP A 227 -6.02 27.56 -15.27
C TRP A 227 -5.90 26.46 -14.20
N GLU A 228 -6.38 26.73 -12.97
CA GLU A 228 -6.32 25.73 -11.89
C GLU A 228 -7.36 24.62 -12.13
N ALA A 229 -6.90 23.41 -12.51
CA ALA A 229 -7.75 22.25 -12.73
C ALA A 229 -7.22 21.03 -11.96
N LYS A 230 -7.82 20.67 -10.83
CA LYS A 230 -7.43 19.46 -10.09
C LYS A 230 -8.17 18.24 -10.65
N GLY A 231 -7.44 17.21 -11.09
CA GLY A 231 -8.05 15.96 -11.57
C GLY A 231 -7.74 14.78 -10.66
N GLN A 232 -8.67 13.83 -10.61
CA GLN A 232 -8.50 12.57 -9.89
C GLN A 232 -9.06 11.39 -10.68
N PHE A 233 -8.35 10.26 -10.65
CA PHE A 233 -8.69 9.01 -11.35
C PHE A 233 -8.64 7.90 -10.33
N GLN A 234 -9.78 7.29 -10.08
CA GLN A 234 -9.80 6.08 -9.29
C GLN A 234 -9.79 4.89 -10.20
N GLY A 235 -9.06 3.86 -9.79
CA GLY A 235 -8.93 2.62 -10.53
C GLY A 235 -8.77 1.44 -9.60
N THR A 236 -8.86 0.25 -10.17
CA THR A 236 -8.56 -0.98 -9.45
C THR A 236 -7.64 -1.84 -10.28
N SER A 237 -6.46 -2.11 -9.75
CA SER A 237 -5.49 -2.99 -10.37
C SER A 237 -5.61 -4.38 -9.79
N ARG A 238 -5.84 -5.38 -10.63
CA ARG A 238 -5.82 -6.81 -10.31
C ARG A 238 -4.55 -7.41 -10.87
N TYR A 239 -3.84 -8.14 -10.04
CA TYR A 239 -2.58 -8.79 -10.39
C TYR A 239 -2.73 -10.29 -10.16
N LYS A 240 -2.47 -11.09 -11.19
CA LYS A 240 -2.40 -12.55 -11.04
C LYS A 240 -0.95 -12.99 -10.92
N LEU A 241 -0.73 -13.90 -9.97
CA LEU A 241 0.58 -14.42 -9.61
C LEU A 241 0.70 -15.89 -9.95
N ASP A 242 1.90 -16.31 -10.34
CA ASP A 242 2.24 -17.72 -10.50
C ASP A 242 2.50 -18.40 -9.13
N ARG A 243 2.81 -19.70 -9.17
CA ARG A 243 3.18 -20.49 -7.97
C ARG A 243 4.45 -20.00 -7.27
N LYS A 244 5.29 -19.20 -7.95
CA LYS A 244 6.52 -18.61 -7.40
C LYS A 244 6.29 -17.17 -6.89
N GLY A 245 5.07 -16.65 -6.98
CA GLY A 245 4.74 -15.27 -6.62
C GLY A 245 5.14 -14.21 -7.64
N LYS A 246 5.43 -14.59 -8.89
CA LYS A 246 5.68 -13.64 -9.99
C LYS A 246 4.39 -13.25 -10.70
N ILE A 247 4.29 -11.99 -11.09
CA ILE A 247 3.13 -11.42 -11.78
C ILE A 247 3.20 -11.81 -13.26
N TYR A 248 2.09 -12.32 -13.80
CA TYR A 248 1.95 -12.63 -15.22
C TYR A 248 0.77 -11.90 -15.88
N GLU A 249 -0.13 -11.32 -15.10
CA GLU A 249 -1.24 -10.52 -15.60
C GLU A 249 -1.46 -9.34 -14.66
N HIS A 250 -1.48 -8.13 -15.21
CA HIS A 250 -1.90 -6.91 -14.55
C HIS A 250 -3.11 -6.36 -15.31
N LYS A 251 -4.28 -6.41 -14.70
CA LYS A 251 -5.52 -5.84 -15.24
C LYS A 251 -5.91 -4.58 -14.49
N ILE A 252 -6.21 -3.50 -15.20
CA ILE A 252 -6.72 -2.25 -14.65
C ILE A 252 -8.21 -2.13 -15.00
N ASP A 253 -9.06 -2.17 -13.98
CA ASP A 253 -10.52 -2.04 -14.09
C ASP A 253 -11.00 -0.66 -13.56
N ASN A 254 -12.22 -0.26 -13.94
CA ASN A 254 -12.97 0.89 -13.38
C ASN A 254 -12.24 2.24 -13.41
N LEU A 255 -11.67 2.63 -14.56
CA LEU A 255 -11.16 3.99 -14.78
C LEU A 255 -12.33 5.00 -14.80
N ALA A 256 -12.75 5.47 -13.63
CA ALA A 256 -13.67 6.59 -13.53
C ALA A 256 -12.88 7.88 -13.75
N PHE A 257 -12.93 8.42 -14.96
CA PHE A 257 -12.39 9.73 -15.27
C PHE A 257 -13.28 10.79 -14.59
N ASN A 258 -13.01 11.10 -13.33
CA ASN A 258 -13.61 12.26 -12.67
C ASN A 258 -12.89 13.50 -13.19
N PHE A 259 -13.21 13.87 -14.43
CA PHE A 259 -12.74 15.12 -15.02
C PHE A 259 -13.24 16.29 -14.16
N PRO A 260 -12.37 17.23 -13.76
CA PRO A 260 -12.84 18.43 -13.08
C PRO A 260 -13.87 19.13 -13.98
N ARG A 261 -15.08 19.35 -13.46
CA ARG A 261 -15.98 20.32 -14.05
C ARG A 261 -15.34 21.69 -13.85
N THR A 262 -15.10 22.41 -14.93
CA THR A 262 -14.86 23.86 -14.85
C THR A 262 -16.04 24.46 -14.11
N LEU A 263 -15.83 24.93 -12.89
CA LEU A 263 -16.74 25.89 -12.28
C LEU A 263 -16.67 27.10 -13.21
N ARG A 264 -17.77 27.38 -13.92
CA ARG A 264 -17.91 28.66 -14.62
C ARG A 264 -17.56 29.74 -13.61
N PRO A 265 -16.68 30.69 -13.92
CA PRO A 265 -16.59 31.90 -13.11
C PRO A 265 -18.02 32.44 -13.00
N SER A 266 -18.48 32.69 -11.79
CA SER A 266 -19.71 33.44 -11.57
C SER A 266 -19.62 34.68 -12.45
N ALA A 267 -20.60 34.88 -13.33
CA ALA A 267 -20.65 35.97 -14.29
C ALA A 267 -20.10 37.25 -13.65
N SER A 268 -19.11 37.85 -14.30
CA SER A 268 -18.58 39.14 -13.87
C SER A 268 -19.73 40.13 -13.78
N VAL A 269 -19.71 41.07 -12.85
CA VAL A 269 -20.69 42.17 -12.79
C VAL A 269 -20.80 42.88 -14.16
N LEU A 270 -19.73 42.84 -14.97
CA LEU A 270 -19.71 43.37 -16.33
C LEU A 270 -20.63 42.62 -17.32
N ASP A 271 -20.84 41.31 -17.13
CA ASP A 271 -21.73 40.47 -17.95
C ASP A 271 -23.22 40.67 -17.60
N LEU A 272 -23.52 41.18 -16.40
CA LEU A 272 -24.89 41.51 -15.97
C LEU A 272 -25.37 42.88 -16.50
N VAL A 273 -24.44 43.80 -16.78
CA VAL A 273 -24.78 45.14 -17.31
C VAL A 273 -25.16 45.10 -18.79
N THR A 274 -24.75 44.06 -19.52
CA THR A 274 -25.08 43.89 -20.94
C THR A 274 -26.39 43.15 -21.20
N ALA A 275 -27.07 42.67 -20.16
CA ALA A 275 -28.27 41.85 -20.30
C ALA A 275 -29.46 42.42 -19.50
N CYS A 276 -30.14 43.41 -20.09
CA CYS A 276 -31.55 43.68 -19.78
C CYS A 276 -32.43 43.27 -20.99
N PRO A 277 -33.54 42.54 -20.79
CA PRO A 277 -34.15 41.74 -21.84
C PRO A 277 -35.38 42.43 -22.47
N ALA A 278 -35.72 42.04 -23.70
CA ALA A 278 -37.09 42.11 -24.18
C ALA A 278 -37.53 40.71 -24.67
N SER A 279 -38.52 40.18 -23.94
CA SER A 279 -39.33 38.98 -24.17
C SER A 279 -38.78 37.62 -23.72
N PRO A 280 -39.61 36.80 -23.02
CA PRO A 280 -39.25 35.45 -22.60
C PRO A 280 -39.60 34.45 -23.69
N ASN A 281 -38.71 33.51 -23.97
CA ASN A 281 -39.12 32.26 -24.58
C ASN A 281 -38.37 31.12 -23.88
N PRO A 282 -39.07 30.19 -23.21
CA PRO A 282 -38.44 29.00 -22.66
C PRO A 282 -38.32 27.98 -23.78
N THR A 283 -37.11 27.72 -24.25
CA THR A 283 -36.88 26.50 -25.03
C THR A 283 -35.50 25.97 -24.74
N PHE A 284 -35.52 24.86 -24.01
CA PHE A 284 -34.51 23.82 -23.95
C PHE A 284 -33.83 23.64 -25.33
N MET A 285 -32.59 24.10 -25.48
CA MET A 285 -31.78 23.85 -26.67
C MET A 285 -30.39 23.44 -26.19
N TRP A 286 -30.13 22.14 -26.30
CA TRP A 286 -28.78 21.57 -26.24
C TRP A 286 -27.95 22.22 -27.35
N GLY A 287 -26.99 23.07 -26.99
CA GLY A 287 -25.92 23.51 -27.88
C GLY A 287 -24.79 22.47 -27.93
N PRO A 288 -23.97 22.47 -29.00
CA PRO A 288 -22.96 21.44 -29.22
C PRO A 288 -21.96 21.41 -28.06
N THR A 289 -21.67 20.21 -27.58
CA THR A 289 -20.60 19.99 -26.61
C THR A 289 -19.29 20.45 -27.23
N ASP A 290 -18.84 21.65 -26.87
CA ASP A 290 -17.46 22.06 -27.10
C ASP A 290 -16.56 20.96 -26.55
N THR A 291 -15.87 20.29 -27.47
CA THR A 291 -14.96 19.19 -27.18
C THR A 291 -13.69 19.80 -26.59
N TYR A 292 -13.76 20.20 -25.33
CA TYR A 292 -12.59 20.63 -24.57
C TYR A 292 -11.81 19.38 -24.20
N SER A 293 -10.65 19.17 -24.85
CA SER A 293 -9.81 18.00 -24.56
C SER A 293 -9.32 18.08 -23.12
N SER A 294 -9.63 17.04 -22.33
CA SER A 294 -9.18 16.97 -20.95
C SER A 294 -7.66 16.78 -20.91
N PRO A 295 -6.91 17.50 -20.04
CA PRO A 295 -5.47 17.27 -19.84
C PRO A 295 -5.12 15.79 -19.56
N TRP A 296 -6.08 15.04 -19.01
CA TRP A 296 -5.94 13.62 -18.72
C TRP A 296 -6.15 12.71 -19.92
N LEU A 297 -7.01 13.11 -20.87
CA LEU A 297 -7.16 12.42 -22.14
C LEU A 297 -5.93 12.65 -23.02
N GLU A 298 -5.38 13.87 -23.00
CA GLU A 298 -4.11 14.19 -23.67
C GLU A 298 -2.95 13.40 -23.05
N PHE A 299 -2.86 13.33 -21.72
CA PHE A 299 -1.87 12.47 -21.04
C PHE A 299 -1.98 11.01 -21.48
N TYR A 300 -3.19 10.45 -21.49
CA TYR A 300 -3.39 9.06 -21.90
C TYR A 300 -3.00 8.84 -23.37
N ARG A 301 -3.39 9.74 -24.28
CA ARG A 301 -3.01 9.69 -25.70
C ARG A 301 -1.50 9.81 -25.92
N ALA A 302 -0.82 10.68 -25.20
CA ALA A 302 0.63 10.85 -25.29
C ALA A 302 1.37 9.55 -24.90
N VAL A 303 0.86 8.85 -23.88
CA VAL A 303 1.39 7.56 -23.42
C VAL A 303 1.19 6.49 -24.49
N THR A 304 -0.03 6.31 -25.00
CA THR A 304 -0.31 5.29 -26.03
C THR A 304 0.51 5.52 -27.30
N THR A 305 0.62 6.77 -27.74
CA THR A 305 1.41 7.13 -28.94
C THR A 305 2.89 6.78 -28.77
N THR A 306 3.44 6.90 -27.55
CA THR A 306 4.84 6.55 -27.28
C THR A 306 5.08 5.04 -27.43
N VAL A 307 4.10 4.22 -27.06
CA VAL A 307 4.15 2.76 -27.17
C VAL A 307 4.03 2.33 -28.63
N ASP A 308 3.08 2.91 -29.36
CA ASP A 308 2.85 2.60 -30.78
C ASP A 308 4.02 3.05 -31.67
N ALA A 309 4.71 4.14 -31.30
CA ALA A 309 5.90 4.61 -32.00
C ALA A 309 7.05 3.60 -31.92
N GLU A 310 7.20 2.86 -30.82
CA GLU A 310 8.21 1.81 -30.71
C GLU A 310 7.87 0.59 -31.60
N GLU A 311 6.60 0.22 -31.73
CA GLU A 311 6.19 -0.86 -32.66
C GLU A 311 6.59 -0.55 -34.10
N ASN A 312 6.45 0.71 -34.52
CA ASN A 312 6.85 1.14 -35.85
C ASN A 312 8.38 1.12 -36.03
N LEU A 313 9.15 1.43 -34.98
CA LEU A 313 10.62 1.39 -35.01
C LEU A 313 11.17 -0.04 -35.00
N VAL A 314 10.57 -0.95 -34.23
CA VAL A 314 10.95 -2.38 -34.19
C VAL A 314 10.50 -3.09 -35.46
N GLY A 315 9.33 -2.74 -36.02
CA GLY A 315 8.85 -3.27 -37.30
C GLY A 315 9.70 -2.84 -38.50
N GLN A 316 10.31 -1.65 -38.47
CA GLN A 316 11.20 -1.17 -39.53
C GLN A 316 12.62 -1.77 -39.48
N GLN A 317 13.09 -2.27 -38.33
CA GLN A 317 14.39 -2.96 -38.23
C GLN A 317 14.37 -4.40 -38.79
N GLY A 318 13.18 -4.97 -39.06
CA GLY A 318 13.02 -6.31 -39.66
C GLY A 318 13.15 -6.37 -41.20
N PHE A 319 13.29 -5.24 -41.89
CA PHE A 319 13.26 -5.17 -43.36
C PHE A 319 14.45 -4.42 -43.98
N VAL A 320 15.66 -4.61 -43.45
CA VAL A 320 16.88 -4.21 -44.15
C VAL A 320 17.77 -5.44 -44.38
N THR A 321 17.42 -6.25 -45.38
CA THR A 321 18.37 -7.17 -46.01
C THR A 321 19.09 -6.40 -47.12
N CYS A 322 20.37 -6.10 -46.90
CA CYS A 322 21.26 -5.62 -47.95
C CYS A 322 21.35 -6.67 -49.07
N SER A 323 21.14 -6.23 -50.32
CA SER A 323 21.44 -7.00 -51.53
C SER A 323 22.93 -6.98 -51.85
#